data_AF-G0U1N3-F1
#
_entry.id   AF-G0U1N3-F1
#
_cell.length_a   1.000
_cell.length_b   1.000
_cell.length_c   1.000
_cell.angle_alpha   90.00
_cell.angle_beta   90.00
_cell.angle_gamma   90.00
#
_symmetry.space_group_name_H-M   'P 1'
#
loop_
_entity.id
_entity.type
_entity.pdbx_description
1 polymer ?
#
loop_
_entity_poly.entity_id
_entity_poly.type
_entity_poly.pdbx_seq_one_letter_code
_entity_poly.pdbx_strand_id
1 'polypeptide(L)'
;MKLGRALLMCVLLGGLLPVCYRFASSENKIAEITLGWGNSPVERFSQERMKWSAAWRVGESGEWMKIDDVPVVIPSGERVVTIGVPVEPSDSASNTRRLVGIQCEESRRLVGGFRRGRCSLQLSTCSTRVHREVFFGFRVPQKHRNADVTVTNPSSQTGKLYEENNLDEVTEVGSVTFMEGFEKWDEGPVNSAISLELVKNHITENCSNWLPTAVRVLGMSVDEAELKEWRRGASTTLLERWGYPLFTVLMLYAVLRVLALAADLRHRAPVAPSAPVGAPKGKRT
;
A
#
# COMPACT_ATOMS: atom_id res chain seq x y z
N MET A 1 -62.47 39.99 55.37
CA MET A 1 -61.91 41.33 55.68
C MET A 1 -60.43 41.30 55.31
N LYS A 2 -60.10 41.91 54.17
CA LYS A 2 -59.25 43.12 54.01
C LYS A 2 -57.80 42.89 54.50
N LEU A 3 -56.86 42.63 53.58
CA LEU A 3 -56.10 43.58 52.73
C LEU A 3 -54.89 44.22 53.42
N GLY A 4 -53.72 43.96 52.83
CA GLY A 4 -52.46 44.70 52.91
C GLY A 4 -51.42 43.83 52.19
N ARG A 5 -51.11 43.94 50.88
CA ARG A 5 -50.66 45.09 50.06
C ARG A 5 -49.62 45.92 50.81
N ALA A 6 -48.45 46.27 50.29
CA ALA A 6 -47.64 45.95 49.11
C ALA A 6 -46.43 46.89 49.22
N LEU A 7 -45.23 46.46 48.83
CA LEU A 7 -44.13 47.24 48.18
C LEU A 7 -42.85 46.37 48.33
N LEU A 8 -42.38 45.65 47.30
CA LEU A 8 -41.80 46.07 46.02
C LEU A 8 -40.31 46.44 46.15
N MET A 9 -39.45 45.48 45.78
CA MET A 9 -38.24 45.66 44.94
C MET A 9 -37.85 44.25 44.44
N CYS A 10 -38.20 43.88 43.21
CA CYS A 10 -37.36 44.00 42.00
C CYS A 10 -36.00 43.31 42.15
N VAL A 11 -35.80 42.22 41.37
CA VAL A 11 -34.71 42.02 40.39
C VAL A 11 -34.40 40.51 40.23
N LEU A 12 -34.77 39.98 39.04
CA LEU A 12 -34.15 38.90 38.25
C LEU A 12 -34.23 37.44 38.79
N LEU A 13 -35.08 36.54 38.26
CA LEU A 13 -34.99 35.81 36.97
C LEU A 13 -33.63 35.13 36.70
N GLY A 14 -33.64 33.79 36.73
CA GLY A 14 -32.54 32.90 36.35
C GLY A 14 -32.50 31.66 37.25
N GLY A 15 -33.31 30.63 37.04
CA GLY A 15 -33.22 29.80 35.83
C GLY A 15 -32.05 28.80 35.91
N LEU A 16 -31.82 28.16 37.05
CA LEU A 16 -30.95 26.96 37.13
C LEU A 16 -31.74 25.73 36.65
N LEU A 17 -32.07 25.73 35.36
CA LEU A 17 -32.20 24.46 34.64
C LEU A 17 -30.76 23.95 34.45
N PRO A 18 -30.48 22.65 34.70
CA PRO A 18 -29.30 22.06 34.11
C PRO A 18 -29.48 22.24 32.61
N VAL A 19 -28.68 23.13 32.03
CA VAL A 19 -28.50 23.17 30.58
C VAL A 19 -27.86 21.83 30.25
N CYS A 20 -28.73 20.86 29.97
CA CYS A 20 -28.43 19.78 29.06
C CYS A 20 -27.99 20.48 27.78
N TYR A 21 -26.69 20.78 27.69
CA TYR A 21 -26.03 20.98 26.43
C TYR A 21 -26.17 19.65 25.69
N ARG A 22 -27.34 19.47 25.06
CA ARG A 22 -27.44 18.73 23.83
C ARG A 22 -26.54 19.51 22.88
N PHE A 23 -25.27 19.12 22.84
CA PHE A 23 -24.55 19.21 21.59
C PHE A 23 -25.43 18.46 20.60
N ALA A 24 -26.24 19.21 19.86
CA ALA A 24 -26.63 18.85 18.53
C ALA A 24 -25.34 18.81 17.70
N SER A 25 -24.51 17.80 17.95
CA SER A 25 -23.72 17.20 16.88
C SER A 25 -24.77 16.82 15.87
N SER A 26 -24.75 17.42 14.69
CA SER A 26 -25.58 16.95 13.61
C SER A 26 -25.25 15.45 13.49
N GLU A 27 -26.19 14.60 13.90
CA GLU A 27 -26.17 13.18 13.59
C GLU A 27 -26.49 13.09 12.10
N ASN A 28 -25.56 13.54 11.26
CA ASN A 28 -25.52 13.07 9.90
C ASN A 28 -25.27 11.57 10.04
N LYS A 29 -26.32 10.78 9.78
CA LYS A 29 -26.35 9.31 9.80
C LYS A 29 -25.48 8.76 8.67
N ILE A 30 -24.21 9.10 8.67
CA ILE A 30 -23.17 8.51 7.83
C ILE A 30 -23.02 7.08 8.33
N ALA A 31 -23.24 6.10 7.46
CA ALA A 31 -23.04 4.70 7.81
C ALA A 31 -21.54 4.43 7.91
N GLU A 32 -21.03 4.36 9.14
CA GLU A 32 -19.61 4.17 9.44
C GLU A 32 -19.21 2.68 9.36
N ILE A 33 -18.09 2.39 8.69
CA ILE A 33 -17.45 1.06 8.65
C ILE A 33 -16.83 0.75 10.02
N THR A 34 -16.95 -0.47 10.54
CA THR A 34 -16.47 -0.81 11.90
C THR A 34 -15.20 -1.64 11.88
N LEU A 35 -14.05 -1.00 11.71
CA LEU A 35 -12.76 -1.68 11.56
C LEU A 35 -12.33 -2.42 12.84
N GLY A 36 -11.47 -3.43 12.68
CA GLY A 36 -10.88 -4.16 13.80
C GLY A 36 -9.96 -3.28 14.66
N TRP A 37 -9.67 -3.74 15.87
CA TRP A 37 -8.68 -3.07 16.73
C TRP A 37 -7.27 -3.19 16.12
N GLY A 38 -6.52 -2.07 16.07
CA GLY A 38 -5.20 -2.02 15.42
C GLY A 38 -5.25 -1.96 13.89
N ASN A 39 -6.44 -1.95 13.30
CA ASN A 39 -6.67 -1.95 11.85
C ASN A 39 -7.08 -0.55 11.35
N SER A 40 -6.74 0.46 12.12
CA SER A 40 -6.93 1.86 11.79
C SER A 40 -6.05 2.20 10.57
N PRO A 41 -6.59 2.83 9.50
CA PRO A 41 -5.77 3.29 8.38
C PRO A 41 -4.67 4.25 8.86
N VAL A 42 -4.98 5.15 9.79
CA VAL A 42 -4.00 6.09 10.37
C VAL A 42 -2.88 5.33 11.08
N GLU A 43 -3.20 4.34 11.91
CA GLU A 43 -2.21 3.54 12.62
C GLU A 43 -1.35 2.71 11.67
N ARG A 44 -1.97 2.11 10.64
CA ARG A 44 -1.28 1.33 9.61
C ARG A 44 -0.29 2.18 8.81
N PHE A 45 -0.71 3.35 8.34
CA PHE A 45 0.17 4.22 7.59
C PHE A 45 1.23 4.90 8.47
N SER A 46 0.97 5.04 9.77
CA SER A 46 1.92 5.60 10.74
C SER A 46 3.06 4.67 11.15
N GLN A 47 3.10 3.44 10.63
CA GLN A 47 4.18 2.50 10.92
C GLN A 47 5.52 3.06 10.43
N GLU A 48 6.47 3.19 11.35
CA GLU A 48 7.82 3.66 11.03
C GLU A 48 8.51 2.68 10.06
N ARG A 49 9.29 3.23 9.12
CA ARG A 49 10.12 2.47 8.16
C ARG A 49 9.34 1.62 7.15
N MET A 50 8.29 2.19 6.57
CA MET A 50 7.57 1.60 5.43
C MET A 50 7.75 2.46 4.17
N LYS A 51 8.07 1.82 3.05
CA LYS A 51 7.90 2.39 1.71
C LYS A 51 6.51 2.00 1.20
N TRP A 52 5.74 3.00 0.76
CA TRP A 52 4.38 2.80 0.30
C TRP A 52 4.33 2.84 -1.22
N SER A 53 3.49 1.99 -1.80
CA SER A 53 3.17 1.99 -3.22
C SER A 53 1.66 2.03 -3.37
N ALA A 54 1.17 2.69 -4.40
CA ALA A 54 -0.27 2.79 -4.67
C ALA A 54 -0.57 2.26 -6.05
N ALA A 55 -1.68 1.57 -6.18
CA ALA A 55 -2.24 1.23 -7.48
C ALA A 55 -3.74 1.50 -7.48
N TRP A 56 -4.27 1.95 -8.60
CA TRP A 56 -5.71 2.13 -8.78
C TRP A 56 -6.12 1.72 -10.18
N ARG A 57 -7.39 1.32 -10.32
CA ARG A 57 -7.99 0.99 -11.61
C ARG A 57 -9.31 1.72 -11.78
N VAL A 58 -9.63 1.95 -13.03
CA VAL A 58 -10.86 2.62 -13.47
C VAL A 58 -11.63 1.63 -14.34
N GLY A 59 -12.82 1.24 -13.89
CA GLY A 59 -13.57 0.14 -14.47
C GLY A 59 -13.06 -1.23 -14.00
N GLU A 60 -13.90 -2.25 -14.12
CA GLU A 60 -13.56 -3.62 -13.69
C GLU A 60 -12.49 -4.27 -14.57
N SER A 61 -12.49 -3.97 -15.87
CA SER A 61 -11.54 -4.45 -16.87
C SER A 61 -10.37 -3.49 -17.13
N GLY A 62 -10.27 -2.39 -16.37
CA GLY A 62 -9.20 -1.41 -16.54
C GLY A 62 -7.83 -1.94 -16.10
N GLU A 63 -6.78 -1.47 -16.77
CA GLU A 63 -5.41 -1.71 -16.34
C GLU A 63 -5.13 -1.01 -15.00
N TRP A 64 -4.30 -1.64 -14.17
CA TRP A 64 -3.84 -1.04 -12.92
C TRP A 64 -2.81 0.04 -13.21
N MET A 65 -3.16 1.28 -12.90
CA MET A 65 -2.20 2.37 -12.80
C MET A 65 -1.45 2.22 -11.49
N LYS A 66 -0.14 2.00 -11.56
CA LYS A 66 0.71 1.72 -10.40
C LYS A 66 1.79 2.80 -10.27
N ILE A 67 1.98 3.27 -9.05
CA ILE A 67 3.08 4.16 -8.66
C ILE A 67 3.85 3.49 -7.54
N ASP A 68 5.13 3.26 -7.82
CA ASP A 68 6.12 2.86 -6.82
C ASP A 68 6.56 4.10 -6.03
N ASP A 69 6.74 3.95 -4.71
CA ASP A 69 7.22 4.99 -3.78
C ASP A 69 6.35 6.26 -3.72
N VAL A 70 5.19 6.12 -3.08
CA VAL A 70 4.22 7.19 -2.86
C VAL A 70 4.53 7.93 -1.55
N PRO A 71 4.60 9.27 -1.56
CA PRO A 71 4.82 10.05 -0.35
C PRO A 71 3.66 9.91 0.64
N VAL A 72 4.01 9.62 1.88
CA VAL A 72 3.08 9.58 3.02
C VAL A 72 3.46 10.67 4.01
N VAL A 73 2.53 11.59 4.25
CA VAL A 73 2.70 12.70 5.18
C VAL A 73 1.87 12.43 6.42
N ILE A 74 2.53 12.45 7.58
CA ILE A 74 1.90 12.26 8.89
C ILE A 74 2.30 13.45 9.76
N PRO A 75 1.43 14.44 9.93
CA PRO A 75 1.71 15.60 10.75
C PRO A 75 1.96 15.18 12.20
N SER A 76 3.02 15.74 12.81
CA SER A 76 3.39 15.43 14.18
C SER A 76 2.29 15.85 15.15
N GLY A 77 1.86 14.91 16.00
CA GLY A 77 0.84 15.22 16.98
C GLY A 77 -0.52 15.51 16.34
N GLU A 78 -0.83 14.88 15.20
CA GLU A 78 -2.18 14.77 14.64
C GLU A 78 -2.47 13.29 14.35
N ARG A 79 -3.74 12.91 14.23
CA ARG A 79 -4.13 11.56 13.79
C ARG A 79 -4.65 11.63 12.36
N VAL A 80 -3.79 12.17 11.49
CA VAL A 80 -4.06 12.39 10.08
C VAL A 80 -2.93 11.74 9.29
N VAL A 81 -3.29 11.11 8.19
CA VAL A 81 -2.33 10.60 7.21
C VAL A 81 -2.78 10.96 5.81
N THR A 82 -1.85 11.48 5.02
CA THR A 82 -2.09 11.85 3.63
C THR A 82 -1.12 11.11 2.73
N ILE A 83 -1.67 10.41 1.76
CA ILE A 83 -0.95 9.66 0.73
C ILE A 83 -1.11 10.46 -0.55
N GLY A 84 -0.03 11.04 -1.05
CA GLY A 84 -0.06 11.87 -2.25
C GLY A 84 0.35 11.05 -3.47
N VAL A 85 -0.52 10.91 -4.46
CA VAL A 85 -0.21 10.27 -5.74
C VAL A 85 0.43 11.33 -6.64
N PRO A 86 1.71 11.19 -7.02
CA PRO A 86 2.35 12.15 -7.90
C PRO A 86 1.65 12.12 -9.26
N VAL A 87 1.04 13.25 -9.62
CA VAL A 87 0.40 13.42 -10.92
C VAL A 87 1.48 13.94 -11.86
N GLU A 88 1.92 13.12 -12.80
CA GLU A 88 2.68 13.66 -13.92
C GLU A 88 1.80 14.67 -14.67
N PRO A 89 2.34 15.83 -15.08
CA PRO A 89 1.64 16.79 -15.91
C PRO A 89 1.52 16.23 -17.34
N SER A 90 0.78 15.14 -17.53
CA SER A 90 0.49 14.58 -18.85
C SER A 90 -0.77 15.24 -19.40
N ASP A 91 -0.58 16.14 -20.35
CA ASP A 91 -1.52 16.71 -21.31
C ASP A 91 -2.93 17.05 -20.82
N SER A 92 -3.13 18.37 -20.70
CA SER A 92 -4.32 19.17 -20.41
C SER A 92 -5.57 18.92 -21.28
N ALA A 93 -5.73 17.73 -21.86
CA ALA A 93 -6.82 17.39 -22.79
C ALA A 93 -7.68 16.19 -22.37
N SER A 94 -7.29 15.41 -21.35
CA SER A 94 -8.14 14.30 -20.88
C SER A 94 -9.09 14.77 -19.76
N ASN A 95 -10.39 14.81 -20.03
CA ASN A 95 -11.47 15.11 -19.07
C ASN A 95 -11.65 14.00 -17.99
N THR A 96 -10.57 13.33 -17.59
CA THR A 96 -10.61 12.20 -16.65
C THR A 96 -10.18 12.68 -15.26
N ARG A 97 -11.07 12.57 -14.26
CA ARG A 97 -10.62 12.73 -12.86
C ARG A 97 -9.74 11.54 -12.52
N ARG A 98 -8.57 11.82 -11.95
CA ARG A 98 -7.60 10.82 -11.49
C ARG A 98 -7.49 10.91 -9.98
N LEU A 99 -7.10 9.81 -9.33
CA LEU A 99 -6.77 9.82 -7.92
C LEU A 99 -5.49 10.64 -7.72
N VAL A 100 -5.56 11.71 -6.93
CA VAL A 100 -4.44 12.58 -6.55
C VAL A 100 -3.94 12.24 -5.16
N GLY A 101 -4.80 11.67 -4.31
CA GLY A 101 -4.38 11.26 -2.99
C GLY A 101 -5.50 10.64 -2.16
N ILE A 102 -5.11 10.13 -1.01
CA ILE A 102 -6.02 9.62 0.01
C ILE A 102 -5.63 10.27 1.32
N GLN A 103 -6.59 10.86 2.01
CA GLN A 103 -6.38 11.45 3.33
C GLN A 103 -7.29 10.75 4.33
N CYS A 104 -6.73 10.20 5.39
CA CYS A 104 -7.49 9.61 6.47
C CYS A 104 -7.23 10.36 7.78
N GLU A 105 -8.30 10.75 8.45
CA GLU A 105 -8.27 11.42 9.75
C GLU A 105 -8.99 10.55 10.79
N GLU A 106 -8.48 10.54 12.01
CA GLU A 106 -9.12 9.93 13.17
C GLU A 106 -9.27 10.90 14.33
N SER A 107 -10.47 10.91 14.90
CA SER A 107 -10.74 11.62 16.13
C SER A 107 -9.93 11.05 17.28
N ARG A 108 -9.38 11.97 18.07
CA ARG A 108 -8.79 11.68 19.38
C ARG A 108 -9.83 11.37 20.43
N ARG A 109 -11.06 11.83 20.22
CA ARG A 109 -12.16 11.66 21.16
C ARG A 109 -12.75 10.28 20.99
N LEU A 110 -13.07 9.68 22.11
CA LEU A 110 -13.77 8.40 22.16
C LEU A 110 -15.25 8.66 22.36
N VAL A 111 -16.07 8.09 21.49
CA VAL A 111 -17.52 8.17 21.59
C VAL A 111 -18.04 6.73 21.63
N GLY A 112 -18.62 6.34 22.77
CA GLY A 112 -19.13 4.99 22.96
C GLY A 112 -18.07 3.88 22.89
N GLY A 113 -16.81 4.18 23.24
CA GLY A 113 -15.70 3.22 23.16
C GLY A 113 -15.06 3.08 21.78
N PHE A 114 -15.50 3.88 20.80
CA PHE A 114 -14.95 3.91 19.46
C PHE A 114 -14.24 5.23 19.18
N ARG A 115 -13.13 5.17 18.43
CA ARG A 115 -12.59 6.31 17.70
C ARG A 115 -13.27 6.37 16.35
N ARG A 116 -13.75 7.54 15.96
CA ARG A 116 -14.31 7.76 14.62
C ARG A 116 -13.26 8.37 13.73
N GLY A 117 -13.30 8.03 12.45
CA GLY A 117 -12.43 8.60 11.44
C GLY A 117 -13.14 8.76 10.12
N ARG A 118 -12.49 9.48 9.22
CA ARG A 118 -12.97 9.79 7.87
C ARG A 118 -11.79 9.60 6.91
N CYS A 119 -12.00 8.88 5.83
CA CYS A 119 -11.06 8.83 4.72
C CYS A 119 -11.67 9.55 3.51
N SER A 120 -11.00 10.58 3.01
CA SER A 120 -11.33 11.30 1.78
C SER A 120 -10.39 10.90 0.63
N LEU A 121 -10.97 10.70 -0.54
CA LEU A 121 -10.30 10.49 -1.81
C LEU A 121 -10.15 11.86 -2.48
N GLN A 122 -8.91 12.31 -2.64
CA GLN A 122 -8.59 13.53 -3.36
C GLN A 122 -8.53 13.19 -4.85
N LEU A 123 -9.44 13.77 -5.62
CA LEU A 123 -9.58 13.52 -7.05
C LEU A 123 -9.22 14.78 -7.83
N SER A 124 -8.56 14.62 -8.97
CA SER A 124 -8.25 15.74 -9.86
C SER A 124 -9.55 16.31 -10.44
N THR A 125 -9.62 17.62 -10.58
CA THR A 125 -10.85 18.30 -11.02
C THR A 125 -11.01 18.24 -12.54
N CYS A 126 -12.21 17.89 -13.04
CA CYS A 126 -12.55 18.06 -14.47
C CYS A 126 -12.69 19.55 -14.87
N SER A 127 -12.94 20.44 -13.89
CA SER A 127 -13.13 21.87 -14.07
C SER A 127 -12.70 22.60 -12.80
N THR A 128 -12.04 23.74 -12.95
CA THR A 128 -11.46 24.54 -11.85
C THR A 128 -12.49 25.12 -10.87
N ARG A 129 -13.79 24.98 -11.14
CA ARG A 129 -14.86 25.64 -10.38
C ARG A 129 -15.57 24.76 -9.35
N VAL A 130 -15.35 23.44 -9.34
CA VAL A 130 -16.08 22.53 -8.44
C VAL A 130 -15.11 21.58 -7.76
N HIS A 131 -14.82 21.86 -6.48
CA HIS A 131 -14.20 20.89 -5.60
C HIS A 131 -15.29 19.94 -5.11
N ARG A 132 -15.05 18.64 -5.26
CA ARG A 132 -15.91 17.60 -4.73
C ARG A 132 -15.02 16.59 -4.06
N GLU A 133 -15.26 16.37 -2.78
CA GLU A 133 -14.54 15.38 -2.02
C GLU A 133 -15.40 14.15 -1.88
N VAL A 134 -14.82 12.99 -2.19
CA VAL A 134 -15.48 11.72 -1.96
C VAL A 134 -14.91 11.12 -0.69
N PHE A 135 -15.75 10.71 0.24
CA PHE A 135 -15.29 10.21 1.53
C PHE A 135 -16.14 9.06 2.05
N PHE A 136 -15.56 8.31 2.98
CA PHE A 136 -16.29 7.34 3.79
C PHE A 136 -15.91 7.48 5.27
N GLY A 137 -16.89 7.24 6.13
CA GLY A 137 -16.69 7.22 7.57
C GLY A 137 -16.30 5.83 8.06
N PHE A 138 -15.43 5.78 9.06
CA PHE A 138 -15.08 4.54 9.74
C PHE A 138 -14.99 4.76 11.25
N ARG A 139 -15.06 3.67 12.01
CA ARG A 139 -14.88 3.65 13.45
C ARG A 139 -14.05 2.46 13.87
N VAL A 140 -13.24 2.65 14.90
CA VAL A 140 -12.27 1.68 15.41
C VAL A 140 -12.54 1.49 16.91
N PRO A 141 -12.80 0.26 17.39
CA PRO A 141 -12.98 0.01 18.81
C PRO A 141 -11.64 0.18 19.53
N GLN A 142 -11.63 0.86 20.68
CA GLN A 142 -10.44 0.92 21.53
C GLN A 142 -10.51 -0.23 22.54
N LYS A 143 -9.79 -1.33 22.31
CA LYS A 143 -9.78 -2.45 23.25
C LYS A 143 -9.07 -2.05 24.54
N HIS A 144 -9.75 -2.14 25.67
CA HIS A 144 -9.07 -2.28 26.96
C HIS A 144 -8.53 -3.71 27.05
N ARG A 145 -7.20 -3.79 27.16
CA ARG A 145 -6.34 -4.92 27.54
C ARG A 145 -7.13 -6.09 28.16
N ASN A 146 -7.09 -7.24 27.47
CA ASN A 146 -7.35 -8.62 27.91
C ASN A 146 -8.26 -9.37 26.92
N ALA A 147 -7.62 -9.95 25.92
CA ALA A 147 -7.91 -11.30 25.42
C ALA A 147 -6.96 -11.52 24.24
N ASP A 148 -6.23 -12.63 24.28
CA ASP A 148 -5.64 -13.24 23.09
C ASP A 148 -6.69 -13.26 21.99
N VAL A 149 -6.54 -12.35 21.03
CA VAL A 149 -7.26 -12.45 19.76
C VAL A 149 -6.21 -12.93 18.80
N THR A 150 -6.19 -14.24 18.64
CA THR A 150 -5.65 -14.91 17.46
C THR A 150 -6.05 -14.10 16.22
N VAL A 151 -5.07 -13.79 15.39
CA VAL A 151 -5.19 -13.08 14.12
C VAL A 151 -6.23 -13.79 13.25
N THR A 152 -7.48 -13.37 13.31
CA THR A 152 -8.59 -13.94 12.54
C THR A 152 -8.79 -13.13 11.27
N ASN A 153 -8.31 -13.68 10.15
CA ASN A 153 -8.69 -13.45 8.75
C ASN A 153 -8.71 -11.98 8.22
N PRO A 154 -8.46 -11.78 6.91
CA PRO A 154 -8.70 -10.48 6.30
C PRO A 154 -10.17 -10.09 6.49
N SER A 155 -10.44 -9.05 7.28
CA SER A 155 -11.80 -8.58 7.50
C SER A 155 -12.19 -7.65 6.35
N SER A 156 -13.03 -8.15 5.45
CA SER A 156 -13.68 -7.31 4.44
C SER A 156 -14.91 -6.65 5.06
N GLN A 157 -15.03 -5.33 4.93
CA GLN A 157 -16.15 -4.58 5.46
C GLN A 157 -16.67 -3.56 4.45
N THR A 158 -17.96 -3.59 4.20
CA THR A 158 -18.62 -2.68 3.27
C THR A 158 -19.33 -1.55 4.01
N GLY A 159 -19.13 -0.33 3.56
CA GLY A 159 -19.82 0.87 4.03
C GLY A 159 -20.33 1.72 2.87
N LYS A 160 -20.86 2.89 3.22
CA LYS A 160 -21.38 3.85 2.26
C LYS A 160 -20.30 4.85 1.85
N LEU A 161 -20.36 5.27 0.59
CA LEU A 161 -19.50 6.27 0.00
C LEU A 161 -20.32 7.56 -0.20
N TYR A 162 -19.76 8.67 0.22
CA TYR A 162 -20.41 9.97 0.19
C TYR A 162 -19.62 10.98 -0.65
N GLU A 163 -20.31 11.93 -1.28
CA GLU A 163 -19.74 13.08 -1.97
C GLU A 163 -20.14 14.34 -1.20
N GLU A 164 -19.15 15.18 -0.88
CA GLU A 164 -19.33 16.50 -0.28
C GLU A 164 -19.03 17.56 -1.34
N ASN A 165 -19.98 18.46 -1.54
CA ASN A 165 -19.86 19.60 -2.45
C ASN A 165 -19.47 20.88 -1.67
N ASN A 166 -19.07 21.93 -2.40
CA ASN A 166 -18.76 23.26 -1.86
C ASN A 166 -19.84 23.91 -0.96
N LEU A 167 -21.06 23.36 -0.93
CA LEU A 167 -22.18 23.83 -0.10
C LEU A 167 -22.35 22.99 1.18
N ASP A 168 -21.38 22.14 1.51
CA ASP A 168 -21.40 21.16 2.61
C ASP A 168 -22.59 20.18 2.54
N GLU A 169 -23.19 20.05 1.35
CA GLU A 169 -24.21 19.06 1.07
C GLU A 169 -23.55 17.70 0.87
N VAL A 170 -23.96 16.73 1.70
CA VAL A 170 -23.46 15.36 1.69
C VAL A 170 -24.47 14.46 0.97
N THR A 171 -24.06 13.87 -0.16
CA THR A 171 -24.87 12.94 -0.94
C THR A 171 -24.27 11.55 -0.94
N GLU A 172 -25.11 10.51 -0.83
CA GLU A 172 -24.65 9.12 -0.99
C GLU A 172 -24.42 8.84 -2.48
N VAL A 173 -23.20 8.42 -2.84
CA VAL A 173 -22.80 8.18 -4.24
C VAL A 173 -22.55 6.71 -4.56
N GLY A 174 -22.37 5.88 -3.53
CA GLY A 174 -21.99 4.49 -3.73
C GLY A 174 -21.73 3.72 -2.43
N SER A 175 -21.03 2.61 -2.57
CA SER A 175 -20.48 1.83 -1.48
C SER A 175 -18.97 1.70 -1.62
N VAL A 176 -18.32 1.46 -0.48
CA VAL A 176 -16.90 1.16 -0.40
C VAL A 176 -16.72 -0.11 0.40
N THR A 177 -15.94 -1.04 -0.12
CA THR A 177 -15.50 -2.23 0.59
C THR A 177 -14.05 -2.01 1.01
N PHE A 178 -13.84 -1.87 2.31
CA PHE A 178 -12.53 -1.84 2.93
C PHE A 178 -12.06 -3.26 3.17
N MET A 179 -10.92 -3.60 2.56
CA MET A 179 -10.26 -4.87 2.72
C MET A 179 -8.87 -4.60 3.27
N GLU A 180 -8.59 -5.24 4.39
CA GLU A 180 -7.26 -5.24 4.98
C GLU A 180 -6.68 -6.63 4.86
N GLY A 181 -5.41 -6.68 4.52
CA GLY A 181 -4.68 -7.92 4.62
C GLY A 181 -3.27 -7.74 4.12
N PHE A 182 -2.92 -8.72 3.32
CA PHE A 182 -1.57 -9.18 3.16
C PHE A 182 -1.47 -9.61 1.71
N GLU A 183 -1.04 -8.69 0.86
CA GLU A 183 -1.08 -8.86 -0.59
C GLU A 183 0.34 -8.97 -1.15
N LYS A 184 0.52 -9.86 -2.11
CA LYS A 184 1.74 -9.98 -2.90
C LYS A 184 1.44 -9.48 -4.30
N TRP A 185 2.19 -8.50 -4.78
CA TRP A 185 2.09 -8.10 -6.19
C TRP A 185 2.79 -9.10 -7.11
N ASP A 186 4.04 -9.49 -6.82
CA ASP A 186 4.82 -10.44 -7.63
C ASP A 186 5.88 -11.10 -6.76
N GLU A 187 5.79 -12.41 -6.53
CA GLU A 187 6.78 -13.31 -5.88
C GLU A 187 7.60 -12.73 -4.70
N GLY A 188 6.96 -11.89 -3.87
CA GLY A 188 7.59 -11.23 -2.73
C GLY A 188 7.10 -11.77 -1.38
N PRO A 189 7.69 -11.29 -0.27
CA PRO A 189 7.06 -11.37 1.03
C PRO A 189 5.69 -10.71 1.06
N VAL A 190 4.92 -11.09 2.07
CA VAL A 190 3.54 -10.64 2.26
C VAL A 190 3.57 -9.23 2.85
N ASN A 191 3.09 -8.24 2.10
CA ASN A 191 3.13 -6.83 2.48
C ASN A 191 1.82 -6.37 3.12
N SER A 192 1.89 -5.40 4.03
CA SER A 192 0.70 -4.77 4.60
C SER A 192 -0.09 -4.09 3.48
N ALA A 193 -1.33 -4.52 3.28
CA ALA A 193 -2.17 -4.07 2.18
C ALA A 193 -3.46 -3.47 2.71
N ILE A 194 -3.78 -2.27 2.23
CA ILE A 194 -5.09 -1.65 2.36
C ILE A 194 -5.68 -1.57 0.96
N SER A 195 -6.79 -2.26 0.73
CA SER A 195 -7.52 -2.21 -0.52
C SER A 195 -8.94 -1.68 -0.32
N LEU A 196 -9.34 -0.82 -1.25
CA LEU A 196 -10.65 -0.19 -1.30
C LEU A 196 -11.27 -0.61 -2.63
N GLU A 197 -12.42 -1.27 -2.58
CA GLU A 197 -13.26 -1.49 -3.76
C GLU A 197 -14.42 -0.50 -3.71
N LEU A 198 -14.61 0.26 -4.78
CA LEU A 198 -15.54 1.38 -4.84
C LEU A 198 -16.61 1.06 -5.88
N VAL A 199 -17.86 0.98 -5.46
CA VAL A 199 -19.01 0.71 -6.32
C VAL A 199 -19.87 1.97 -6.37
N LYS A 200 -20.10 2.48 -7.58
CA LYS A 200 -20.88 3.70 -7.83
C LYS A 200 -22.36 3.33 -8.03
N ASN A 201 -23.25 3.99 -7.28
CA ASN A 201 -24.70 3.75 -7.37
C ASN A 201 -25.41 4.74 -8.32
N HIS A 202 -24.87 5.96 -8.47
CA HIS A 202 -25.49 7.02 -9.28
C HIS A 202 -24.56 7.49 -10.39
N ILE A 203 -24.99 7.40 -11.66
CA ILE A 203 -24.27 7.94 -12.81
C ILE A 203 -24.43 9.46 -12.82
N THR A 204 -23.50 10.18 -12.19
CA THR A 204 -23.35 11.63 -12.45
C THR A 204 -22.76 11.83 -13.84
N GLU A 205 -23.56 12.45 -14.73
CA GLU A 205 -23.45 12.39 -16.21
C GLU A 205 -22.24 13.11 -16.83
N ASN A 206 -21.45 13.88 -16.08
CA ASN A 206 -20.56 14.88 -16.71
C ASN A 206 -19.07 14.51 -16.80
N CYS A 207 -18.62 13.42 -16.18
CA CYS A 207 -17.26 12.89 -16.40
C CYS A 207 -17.33 11.36 -16.43
N SER A 208 -16.97 10.75 -17.56
CA SER A 208 -16.76 9.30 -17.59
C SER A 208 -15.62 8.96 -16.63
N ASN A 209 -15.74 7.86 -15.88
CA ASN A 209 -14.61 7.26 -15.17
C ASN A 209 -13.96 8.11 -14.06
N TRP A 210 -14.74 9.01 -13.43
CA TRP A 210 -14.18 9.97 -12.48
C TRP A 210 -13.84 9.41 -11.09
N LEU A 211 -14.42 8.27 -10.71
CA LEU A 211 -14.14 7.58 -9.47
C LEU A 211 -13.42 6.26 -9.81
N PRO A 212 -12.26 5.96 -9.20
CA PRO A 212 -11.62 4.66 -9.38
C PRO A 212 -12.53 3.55 -8.86
N THR A 213 -12.52 2.39 -9.53
CA THR A 213 -13.30 1.20 -9.12
C THR A 213 -12.57 0.42 -8.03
N ALA A 214 -11.24 0.48 -8.01
CA ALA A 214 -10.48 -0.04 -6.88
C ALA A 214 -9.19 0.76 -6.67
N VAL A 215 -8.80 0.87 -5.41
CA VAL A 215 -7.57 1.51 -4.95
C VAL A 215 -6.87 0.55 -4.00
N ARG A 216 -5.56 0.38 -4.18
CA ARG A 216 -4.71 -0.48 -3.35
C ARG A 216 -3.52 0.33 -2.90
N VAL A 217 -3.23 0.28 -1.62
CA VAL A 217 -2.02 0.85 -1.03
C VAL A 217 -1.27 -0.26 -0.33
N LEU A 218 -0.05 -0.52 -0.77
CA LEU A 218 0.82 -1.55 -0.23
C LEU A 218 2.01 -0.92 0.47
N GLY A 219 2.26 -1.37 1.69
CA GLY A 219 3.44 -1.01 2.47
C GLY A 219 4.45 -2.16 2.49
N MET A 220 5.67 -1.84 2.09
CA MET A 220 6.83 -2.73 2.20
C MET A 220 7.79 -2.15 3.24
N SER A 221 8.40 -3.00 4.08
CA SER A 221 9.42 -2.53 5.02
C SER A 221 10.64 -1.98 4.26
N VAL A 222 11.30 -0.95 4.81
CA VAL A 222 12.47 -0.34 4.17
C VAL A 222 13.57 -1.38 3.90
N ASP A 223 13.88 -2.24 4.88
CA ASP A 223 14.90 -3.29 4.74
C ASP A 223 14.58 -4.25 3.59
N GLU A 224 13.30 -4.60 3.41
CA GLU A 224 12.86 -5.47 2.34
C GLU A 224 12.85 -4.76 0.98
N ALA A 225 12.49 -3.48 0.96
CA ALA A 225 12.56 -2.65 -0.23
C ALA A 225 14.01 -2.50 -0.70
N GLU A 226 14.94 -2.26 0.21
CA GLU A 226 16.38 -2.23 -0.07
C GLU A 226 16.89 -3.59 -0.55
N LEU A 227 16.46 -4.69 0.09
CA LEU A 227 16.84 -6.03 -0.35
C LEU A 227 16.31 -6.34 -1.75
N LYS A 228 15.09 -5.89 -2.08
CA LYS A 228 14.48 -6.06 -3.41
C LYS A 228 15.21 -5.23 -4.46
N GLU A 229 15.55 -3.99 -4.13
CA GLU A 229 16.36 -3.10 -4.96
C GLU A 229 17.75 -3.69 -5.18
N TRP A 230 18.38 -4.21 -4.12
CA TRP A 230 19.66 -4.91 -4.19
C TRP A 230 19.59 -6.17 -5.06
N ARG A 231 18.54 -6.99 -4.96
CA ARG A 231 18.38 -8.16 -5.84
C ARG A 231 18.24 -7.75 -7.31
N ARG A 232 17.45 -6.70 -7.60
CA ARG A 232 17.33 -6.14 -8.96
C ARG A 232 18.68 -5.60 -9.44
N GLY A 233 19.41 -4.90 -8.58
CA GLY A 233 20.77 -4.43 -8.84
C GLY A 233 21.75 -5.57 -9.11
N ALA A 234 21.74 -6.62 -8.28
CA ALA A 234 22.61 -7.79 -8.43
C ALA A 234 22.36 -8.50 -9.76
N SER A 235 21.09 -8.75 -10.11
CA SER A 235 20.69 -9.36 -11.39
C SER A 235 21.05 -8.53 -12.63
N THR A 236 21.34 -7.25 -12.46
CA THR A 236 21.74 -6.34 -13.54
C THR A 236 23.24 -6.04 -13.55
N THR A 237 24.01 -6.53 -12.58
CA THR A 237 25.46 -6.37 -12.60
C THR A 237 26.06 -7.09 -13.81
N LEU A 238 26.87 -6.37 -14.58
CA LEU A 238 27.57 -6.87 -15.78
C LEU A 238 28.39 -8.14 -15.48
N LEU A 239 28.83 -8.32 -14.24
CA LEU A 239 29.60 -9.48 -13.80
C LEU A 239 28.78 -10.77 -13.77
N GLU A 240 27.48 -10.74 -13.46
CA GLU A 240 26.65 -11.95 -13.56
C GLU A 240 26.16 -12.19 -14.99
N ARG A 241 25.79 -11.11 -15.71
CA ARG A 241 25.27 -11.18 -17.08
C ARG A 241 26.34 -11.59 -18.11
N TRP A 242 27.60 -11.26 -17.88
CA TRP A 242 28.72 -11.61 -18.77
C TRP A 242 29.83 -12.41 -18.09
N GLY A 243 30.03 -12.28 -16.78
CA GLY A 243 31.13 -12.96 -16.09
C GLY A 243 30.91 -14.47 -15.97
N TYR A 244 29.70 -14.96 -15.69
CA TYR A 244 29.44 -16.40 -15.67
C TYR A 244 29.71 -17.09 -17.02
N PRO A 245 29.17 -16.60 -18.17
CA PRO A 245 29.48 -17.21 -19.47
C PRO A 245 30.96 -17.03 -19.86
N LEU A 246 31.63 -15.94 -19.47
CA LEU A 246 33.04 -15.75 -19.76
C LEU A 246 33.93 -16.69 -18.93
N PHE A 247 33.57 -16.91 -17.66
CA PHE A 247 34.29 -17.82 -16.77
C PHE A 247 34.11 -19.28 -17.19
N THR A 248 32.91 -19.68 -17.64
CA THR A 248 32.70 -21.03 -18.18
C THR A 248 33.48 -21.26 -19.47
N VAL A 249 33.56 -20.27 -20.36
CA VAL A 249 34.39 -20.34 -21.58
C VAL A 249 35.87 -20.43 -21.23
N LEU A 250 36.36 -19.63 -20.27
CA LEU A 250 37.75 -19.69 -19.81
C LEU A 250 38.09 -21.05 -19.18
N MET A 251 37.21 -21.57 -18.33
CA MET A 251 37.38 -22.89 -17.71
C MET A 251 37.37 -24.01 -18.75
N LEU A 252 36.43 -23.97 -19.71
CA LEU A 252 36.39 -24.93 -20.81
C LEU A 252 37.67 -24.87 -21.66
N TYR A 253 38.14 -23.67 -21.97
CA TYR A 253 39.38 -23.45 -22.71
C TYR A 253 40.60 -24.00 -21.95
N ALA A 254 40.69 -23.75 -20.64
CA ALA A 254 41.76 -24.26 -19.80
C ALA A 254 41.76 -25.80 -19.74
N VAL A 255 40.59 -26.42 -19.58
CA VAL A 255 40.44 -27.88 -19.60
C VAL A 255 40.85 -28.47 -20.95
N LEU A 256 40.41 -27.87 -22.06
CA LEU A 256 40.80 -28.30 -23.41
C LEU A 256 42.31 -28.16 -23.65
N ARG A 257 42.93 -27.09 -23.16
CA ARG A 257 44.39 -26.89 -23.21
C ARG A 257 45.15 -27.98 -22.46
N VAL A 258 44.69 -28.33 -21.26
CA VAL A 258 45.30 -29.40 -20.46
C VAL A 258 45.14 -30.76 -21.15
N LEU A 259 43.97 -31.06 -21.70
CA LEU A 259 43.73 -32.30 -22.46
C LEU A 259 44.59 -32.38 -23.73
N ALA A 260 44.75 -31.27 -24.46
CA ALA A 260 45.60 -31.22 -25.64
C ALA A 260 47.08 -31.46 -25.31
N LEU A 261 47.59 -30.87 -24.22
CA LEU A 261 48.95 -31.12 -23.74
C LEU A 261 49.16 -32.57 -23.32
N ALA A 262 48.19 -33.16 -22.61
CA ALA A 262 48.24 -34.56 -22.21
C ALA A 262 48.21 -35.52 -23.42
N ALA A 263 47.46 -35.19 -24.47
CA ALA A 263 47.44 -35.96 -25.71
C ALA A 263 48.78 -35.88 -26.47
N ASP A 264 49.37 -34.69 -26.60
CA ASP A 264 50.66 -34.52 -27.29
C ASP A 264 51.80 -35.25 -26.55
N LEU A 265 51.78 -35.24 -25.20
CA LEU A 265 52.70 -36.01 -24.38
C LEU A 265 52.57 -37.53 -24.58
N ARG A 266 51.35 -38.04 -24.82
CA ARG A 266 51.13 -39.46 -25.12
C ARG A 266 51.59 -39.85 -26.52
N HIS A 267 51.50 -38.96 -27.50
CA HIS A 267 51.98 -39.20 -28.86
C HIS A 267 53.50 -39.11 -29.00
N ARG A 268 54.19 -38.47 -28.04
CA ARG A 268 55.67 -38.42 -27.98
C ARG A 268 56.31 -39.56 -27.19
N ALA A 269 55.55 -40.59 -26.81
CA ALA A 269 56.14 -41.79 -26.19
C ALA A 269 57.21 -42.38 -27.13
N PRO A 270 58.46 -42.60 -26.66
CA PRO A 270 59.54 -43.05 -27.52
C PRO A 270 59.26 -44.47 -28.04
N VAL A 271 59.35 -44.63 -29.37
CA VAL A 271 59.37 -45.93 -30.03
C VAL A 271 60.54 -46.74 -29.45
N ALA A 272 60.22 -47.89 -28.87
CA ALA A 272 61.23 -48.78 -28.28
C ALA A 272 62.31 -49.13 -29.32
N PRO A 273 63.61 -49.09 -28.96
CA PRO A 273 64.67 -49.48 -29.87
C PRO A 273 64.54 -50.97 -30.20
N SER A 274 64.41 -51.28 -31.49
CA SER A 274 64.52 -52.64 -32.01
C SER A 274 65.89 -53.21 -31.66
N ALA A 275 65.92 -54.25 -30.83
CA ALA A 275 67.14 -54.92 -30.42
C ALA A 275 67.82 -55.62 -31.64
N PRO A 276 69.16 -55.60 -31.71
CA PRO A 276 69.89 -56.11 -32.86
C PRO A 276 69.95 -57.65 -32.90
N VAL A 277 69.86 -58.15 -34.13
CA VAL A 277 70.19 -59.50 -34.59
C VAL A 277 71.65 -59.83 -34.23
N GLY A 278 71.91 -61.06 -33.76
CA GLY A 278 73.20 -61.73 -34.05
C GLY A 278 73.95 -62.44 -32.91
N ALA A 279 73.55 -63.70 -32.67
CA ALA A 279 74.43 -64.89 -32.67
C ALA A 279 75.53 -65.03 -31.55
N PRO A 280 76.32 -66.13 -31.53
CA PRO A 280 75.95 -67.41 -30.90
C PRO A 280 77.05 -67.98 -29.95
N LYS A 281 76.81 -69.21 -29.45
CA LYS A 281 77.74 -70.21 -28.86
C LYS A 281 77.71 -70.38 -27.34
N GLY A 282 77.52 -71.64 -26.95
CA GLY A 282 77.83 -72.15 -25.62
C GLY A 282 77.66 -73.66 -25.52
N LYS A 283 78.66 -74.40 -26.00
CA LYS A 283 78.85 -75.85 -25.82
C LYS A 283 79.11 -76.17 -24.32
N ARG A 284 78.42 -77.15 -23.75
CA ARG A 284 78.77 -78.03 -22.59
C ARG A 284 77.47 -78.75 -22.22
N THR A 285 77.36 -80.07 -22.10
CA THR A 285 78.29 -81.20 -21.95
C THR A 285 77.63 -82.41 -22.58
#